data_AF-A0A529C4C4-F1
#
_entry.id   AF-A0A529C4C4-F1
#
_cell.length_a   1.000
_cell.length_b   1.000
_cell.length_c   1.000
_cell.angle_alpha   90.00
_cell.angle_beta   90.00
_cell.angle_gamma   90.00
#
_symmetry.space_group_name_H-M   'P 1'
#
loop_
_entity.id
_entity.type
_entity.pdbx_description
1 polymer ?
#
loop_
_entity_poly.entity_id
_entity_poly.type
_entity_poly.pdbx_seq_one_letter_code
_entity_poly.pdbx_strand_id
1 'polypeptide(L)'
;MTVSEFTLKSRDEEPVRRLEIFTGSGRRREWPPEEKARIVAESYEAGETVCAVARRYGLSPQQLFTWRRAARRPMGDAAISESMFVPAVVTAAPPKPAAKHRPQPRKREPARDAGVIELEIDGIAMRVGRGADSKTVAAVIRALRATS
;
A
#
# COMPACT_ATOMS: atom_id res chain seq x y z
N MET A 1 -45.66 36.89 -10.01
CA MET A 1 -44.55 36.10 -9.42
C MET A 1 -44.61 34.74 -10.09
N THR A 2 -43.68 34.46 -11.01
CA THR A 2 -43.72 33.27 -11.87
C THR A 2 -42.67 32.29 -11.38
N VAL A 3 -43.10 31.18 -10.78
CA VAL A 3 -42.21 30.13 -10.31
C VAL A 3 -41.83 29.31 -11.53
N SER A 4 -40.55 29.35 -11.92
CA SER A 4 -40.04 28.55 -13.04
C SER A 4 -39.87 27.11 -12.57
N GLU A 5 -40.63 26.19 -13.17
CA GLU A 5 -40.47 24.75 -12.97
C GLU A 5 -39.15 24.28 -13.57
N PHE A 6 -38.18 23.97 -12.71
CA PHE A 6 -36.94 23.32 -13.10
C PHE A 6 -37.18 21.81 -13.15
N THR A 7 -37.73 21.31 -14.26
CA THR A 7 -37.84 19.87 -14.50
C THR A 7 -36.43 19.28 -14.66
N LEU A 8 -35.90 18.67 -13.59
CA LEU A 8 -34.73 17.80 -13.68
C LEU A 8 -35.09 16.60 -14.56
N LYS A 9 -34.74 16.66 -15.84
CA LYS A 9 -34.74 15.47 -16.70
C LYS A 9 -33.68 14.52 -16.15
N SER A 10 -34.11 13.40 -15.56
CA SER A 10 -33.21 12.30 -15.24
C SER A 10 -32.53 11.87 -16.53
N ARG A 11 -31.19 11.98 -16.58
CA ARG A 11 -30.40 11.45 -17.70
C ARG A 11 -30.53 9.93 -17.67
N ASP A 12 -31.19 9.36 -18.68
CA ASP A 12 -31.43 7.92 -18.87
C ASP A 12 -30.14 7.08 -19.16
N GLU A 13 -28.96 7.58 -18.81
CA GLU A 13 -27.66 6.94 -19.11
C GLU A 13 -26.79 6.74 -17.85
N GLU A 14 -27.37 6.73 -16.65
CA GLU A 14 -26.59 6.31 -15.48
C GLU A 14 -26.57 4.77 -15.43
N PRO A 15 -25.38 4.11 -15.51
CA PRO A 15 -25.31 2.67 -15.43
C PRO A 15 -25.87 2.22 -14.08
N VAL A 16 -26.85 1.31 -14.13
CA VAL A 16 -27.54 0.76 -12.97
C VAL A 16 -26.51 0.26 -11.94
N ARG A 17 -26.41 0.97 -10.81
CA ARG A 17 -25.51 0.58 -9.72
C ARG A 17 -26.20 -0.51 -8.92
N ARG A 18 -25.56 -1.68 -8.82
CA ARG A 18 -26.04 -2.79 -7.99
C ARG A 18 -25.94 -2.38 -6.51
N LEU A 19 -27.09 -2.16 -5.88
CA LEU A 19 -27.22 -1.89 -4.46
C LEU A 19 -27.25 -3.21 -3.69
N GLU A 20 -26.17 -3.53 -2.98
CA GLU A 20 -26.14 -4.66 -2.05
C GLU A 20 -26.66 -4.21 -0.68
N ILE A 21 -27.91 -4.57 -0.37
CA ILE A 21 -28.54 -4.27 0.91
C ILE A 21 -28.30 -5.46 1.85
N PHE A 22 -27.47 -5.26 2.87
CA PHE A 22 -27.29 -6.24 3.94
C PHE A 22 -28.44 -6.12 4.93
N THR A 23 -29.50 -6.89 4.73
CA THR A 23 -30.66 -6.98 5.63
C THR A 23 -30.31 -7.80 6.88
N GLY A 24 -29.38 -7.31 7.70
CA GLY A 24 -29.19 -7.80 9.06
C GLY A 24 -30.32 -7.26 9.94
N SER A 25 -30.80 -8.06 10.90
CA SER A 25 -31.65 -7.55 11.99
C SER A 25 -30.99 -6.31 12.57
N GLY A 26 -31.74 -5.24 12.85
CA GLY A 26 -31.24 -3.85 13.05
C GLY A 26 -30.19 -3.59 14.17
N ARG A 27 -29.55 -4.62 14.72
CA ARG A 27 -28.31 -4.56 15.50
C ARG A 27 -27.12 -4.99 14.64
N ARG A 28 -26.03 -4.23 14.72
CA ARG A 28 -24.73 -4.58 14.12
C ARG A 28 -24.34 -5.99 14.56
N ARG A 29 -24.29 -6.95 13.64
CA ARG A 29 -23.90 -8.34 13.92
C ARG A 29 -22.51 -8.35 14.54
N GLU A 30 -22.40 -8.87 15.76
CA GLU A 30 -21.13 -9.16 16.40
C GLU A 30 -20.60 -10.49 15.88
N TRP A 31 -19.33 -10.52 15.51
CA TRP A 31 -18.67 -11.70 15.00
C TRP A 31 -17.73 -12.23 16.09
N PRO A 32 -18.04 -13.37 16.72
CA PRO A 32 -17.13 -13.98 17.67
C PRO A 32 -15.81 -14.32 16.97
N PRO A 33 -14.68 -14.30 17.71
CA PRO A 33 -13.34 -14.46 17.12
C PRO A 33 -13.19 -15.79 16.38
N GLU A 34 -13.82 -16.85 16.87
CA GLU A 34 -13.80 -18.19 16.26
C GLU A 34 -14.55 -18.22 14.92
N GLU A 35 -15.74 -17.61 14.84
CA GLU A 35 -16.52 -17.54 13.61
C GLU A 35 -15.79 -16.67 12.57
N LYS A 36 -15.22 -15.54 13.01
CA LYS A 36 -14.35 -14.70 12.17
C LYS A 36 -13.15 -15.48 11.63
N ALA A 37 -12.48 -16.29 12.46
CA ALA A 37 -11.34 -17.10 12.05
C ALA A 37 -11.76 -18.18 11.03
N ARG A 38 -12.90 -18.84 11.25
CA ARG A 38 -13.46 -19.83 10.32
C ARG A 38 -13.74 -19.23 8.94
N ILE A 39 -14.39 -18.07 8.90
CA ILE A 39 -14.72 -17.38 7.64
C ILE A 39 -13.45 -16.91 6.92
N VAL A 40 -12.44 -16.46 7.67
CA VAL A 40 -11.14 -16.10 7.10
C VAL A 40 -10.47 -17.33 6.49
N ALA A 41 -10.47 -18.47 7.18
CA ALA A 41 -9.90 -19.72 6.68
C ALA A 41 -10.59 -20.19 5.39
N GLU A 42 -11.93 -20.22 5.37
CA GLU A 42 -12.72 -20.57 4.18
C GLU A 42 -12.40 -19.67 2.98
N SER A 43 -12.09 -18.40 3.21
CA SER A 43 -11.71 -17.48 2.13
C SER A 43 -10.35 -17.80 1.46
N TYR A 44 -9.54 -18.68 2.03
CA TYR A 44 -8.28 -19.16 1.46
C TYR A 44 -8.42 -20.52 0.75
N GLU A 45 -9.59 -21.17 0.80
CA GLU A 45 -9.84 -22.42 0.10
C GLU A 45 -9.72 -22.25 -1.42
N ALA A 46 -9.23 -23.30 -2.08
CA ALA A 46 -9.04 -23.28 -3.53
C ALA A 46 -10.39 -23.22 -4.25
N GLY A 47 -10.54 -22.27 -5.18
CA GLY A 47 -11.77 -22.08 -5.96
C GLY A 47 -12.83 -21.18 -5.30
N GLU A 48 -12.63 -20.77 -4.05
CA GLU A 48 -13.50 -19.79 -3.39
C GLU A 48 -13.00 -18.36 -3.64
N THR A 49 -13.95 -17.43 -3.85
CA THR A 49 -13.64 -16.01 -3.98
C THR A 49 -14.04 -15.26 -2.71
N VAL A 50 -13.28 -14.24 -2.34
CA VAL A 50 -13.61 -13.38 -1.18
C VAL A 50 -15.03 -12.85 -1.27
N CYS A 51 -15.47 -12.44 -2.46
CA CYS A 51 -16.81 -11.91 -2.67
C CYS A 51 -17.89 -12.99 -2.50
N ALA A 52 -17.64 -14.24 -2.92
CA ALA A 52 -18.58 -15.34 -2.74
C ALA A 52 -18.73 -15.71 -1.26
N VAL A 53 -17.61 -15.86 -0.54
CA VAL A 53 -17.60 -16.13 0.90
C VAL A 53 -18.25 -14.98 1.66
N ALA A 54 -17.93 -13.73 1.35
CA ALA A 54 -18.54 -12.57 2.01
C ALA A 54 -20.07 -12.55 1.84
N ARG A 55 -20.57 -12.83 0.62
CA ARG A 55 -22.02 -12.93 0.36
C ARG A 55 -22.70 -14.04 1.15
N ARG A 56 -22.08 -15.23 1.25
CA ARG A 56 -22.59 -16.38 2.02
C ARG A 56 -22.83 -16.02 3.50
N TYR A 57 -21.96 -15.18 4.05
CA TYR A 57 -21.98 -14.77 5.46
C TYR A 57 -22.66 -13.40 5.72
N GLY A 58 -23.20 -12.73 4.69
CA GLY A 58 -23.78 -11.39 4.83
C GLY A 58 -22.74 -10.33 5.25
N LEU A 59 -21.50 -10.50 4.79
CA LEU A 59 -20.37 -9.59 4.99
C LEU A 59 -20.14 -8.75 3.73
N SER A 60 -19.64 -7.53 3.90
CA SER A 60 -19.04 -6.82 2.77
C SER A 60 -17.69 -7.47 2.42
N PRO A 61 -17.33 -7.57 1.13
CA PRO A 61 -16.01 -8.07 0.73
C PRO A 61 -14.86 -7.30 1.39
N GLN A 62 -15.02 -5.98 1.56
CA GLN A 62 -14.03 -5.11 2.19
C GLN A 62 -13.79 -5.45 3.67
N GLN A 63 -14.83 -5.86 4.41
CA GLN A 63 -14.68 -6.35 5.78
C GLN A 63 -13.86 -7.64 5.82
N LEU A 64 -14.14 -8.58 4.91
CA LEU A 64 -13.40 -9.84 4.85
C LEU A 64 -11.93 -9.63 4.41
N PHE A 65 -11.65 -8.71 3.50
CA PHE A 65 -10.27 -8.33 3.16
C PHE A 65 -9.52 -7.73 4.35
N THR A 66 -10.19 -6.89 5.14
CA THR A 66 -9.62 -6.32 6.36
C THR A 66 -9.27 -7.40 7.36
N TRP A 67 -10.13 -8.40 7.53
CA TRP A 67 -9.89 -9.54 8.41
C TRP A 67 -8.76 -10.44 7.91
N ARG A 68 -8.69 -10.74 6.62
CA ARG A 68 -7.56 -11.47 6.02
C ARG A 68 -6.24 -10.75 6.26
N ARG A 69 -6.22 -9.41 6.15
CA ARG A 69 -5.02 -8.60 6.42
C ARG A 69 -4.62 -8.65 7.90
N ALA A 70 -5.60 -8.57 8.80
CA ALA A 70 -5.37 -8.68 10.23
C ALA A 70 -4.84 -10.08 10.62
N ALA A 71 -5.38 -11.15 10.03
CA ALA A 71 -4.93 -12.52 10.27
C ALA A 71 -3.50 -12.81 9.75
N ARG A 72 -3.03 -12.07 8.74
CA ARG A 72 -1.63 -12.14 8.27
C ARG A 72 -0.66 -11.34 9.11
N ARG A 73 -1.14 -10.36 9.90
CA ARG A 73 -0.27 -9.67 10.83
C ARG A 73 -0.01 -10.64 11.98
N PRO A 74 1.25 -10.97 12.29
CA PRO A 74 1.52 -11.71 13.52
C PRO A 74 0.92 -10.90 14.67
N MET A 75 -0.01 -11.52 15.40
CA MET A 75 -0.45 -10.99 16.68
C MET A 75 0.82 -10.88 17.53
N GLY A 76 1.03 -9.73 18.17
CA GLY A 76 2.32 -9.25 18.67
C GLY A 76 3.25 -10.30 19.31
N ASP A 77 4.55 -10.06 19.09
CA ASP A 77 5.76 -10.65 19.68
C ASP A 77 6.31 -11.99 19.18
N ALA A 78 5.67 -12.67 18.23
CA ALA A 78 6.32 -13.79 17.54
C ALA A 78 6.91 -13.33 16.20
N ALA A 79 8.17 -12.90 16.30
CA ALA A 79 9.11 -12.77 15.22
C ALA A 79 8.68 -11.78 14.11
N ILE A 80 9.36 -10.64 14.13
CA ILE A 80 10.23 -10.32 13.00
C ILE A 80 10.98 -11.63 12.65
N SER A 81 10.33 -12.55 11.93
CA SER A 81 11.04 -13.56 11.20
C SER A 81 11.76 -12.69 10.20
N GLU A 82 13.01 -12.36 10.56
CA GLU A 82 13.96 -11.70 9.71
C GLU A 82 13.75 -12.36 8.37
N SER A 83 13.11 -11.64 7.44
CA SER A 83 12.98 -12.08 6.08
C SER A 83 14.41 -12.03 5.58
N MET A 84 15.15 -13.11 5.85
CA MET A 84 16.58 -13.13 5.74
C MET A 84 16.84 -13.23 4.26
N PHE A 85 17.39 -12.15 3.70
CA PHE A 85 17.80 -12.15 2.31
C PHE A 85 18.90 -13.20 2.14
N VAL A 86 18.60 -14.25 1.40
CA VAL A 86 19.61 -15.25 1.00
C VAL A 86 20.33 -14.71 -0.24
N PRO A 87 21.68 -14.64 -0.24
CA PRO A 87 22.44 -14.22 -1.41
C PRO A 87 22.18 -15.15 -2.61
N ALA A 88 21.79 -14.58 -3.75
CA ALA A 88 21.74 -15.32 -5.00
C ALA A 88 23.17 -15.53 -5.54
N VAL A 89 23.70 -16.74 -5.40
CA VAL A 89 25.01 -17.10 -5.96
C VAL A 89 24.82 -17.46 -7.44
N VAL A 90 25.33 -16.62 -8.34
CA VAL A 90 25.43 -16.94 -9.77
C VAL A 90 26.68 -17.80 -9.96
N THR A 91 26.50 -19.10 -10.15
CA THR A 91 27.59 -19.96 -10.62
C THR A 91 27.89 -19.60 -12.07
N ALA A 92 29.13 -19.18 -12.34
CA ALA A 92 29.58 -18.97 -13.71
C ALA A 92 29.56 -20.33 -14.43
N ALA A 93 28.71 -20.45 -15.45
CA ALA A 93 28.82 -21.54 -16.42
C ALA A 93 30.24 -21.51 -17.03
N PRO A 94 30.83 -22.68 -17.36
CA PRO A 94 32.16 -22.73 -17.96
C PRO A 94 32.21 -21.82 -19.20
N PRO A 95 33.30 -21.06 -19.40
CA PRO A 95 33.35 -20.03 -20.42
C PRO A 95 33.21 -20.66 -21.81
N LYS A 96 32.08 -20.38 -22.47
CA LYS A 96 31.94 -20.58 -23.92
C LYS A 96 32.91 -19.60 -24.61
N PRO A 97 33.71 -20.03 -25.60
CA PRO A 97 34.76 -19.21 -26.18
C PRO A 97 34.23 -17.88 -26.74
N ALA A 98 35.00 -16.83 -26.44
CA ALA A 98 34.63 -15.43 -26.50
C ALA A 98 34.29 -14.90 -27.90
N ALA A 99 33.11 -14.29 -28.03
CA ALA A 99 32.89 -13.24 -29.02
C ALA A 99 33.37 -11.91 -28.44
N LYS A 100 34.30 -11.25 -29.15
CA LYS A 100 34.90 -9.96 -28.78
C LYS A 100 33.84 -8.85 -28.79
N HIS A 101 33.13 -8.65 -27.68
CA HIS A 101 32.37 -7.43 -27.48
C HIS A 101 33.29 -6.31 -26.98
N ARG A 102 33.51 -5.34 -27.85
CA ARG A 102 34.15 -4.04 -27.57
C ARG A 102 33.53 -3.45 -26.29
N PRO A 103 34.33 -2.96 -25.32
CA PRO A 103 33.78 -2.42 -24.08
C PRO A 103 33.04 -1.12 -24.40
N GLN A 104 31.70 -1.17 -24.34
CA GLN A 104 30.88 0.02 -24.26
C GLN A 104 31.09 0.60 -22.85
N PRO A 105 31.43 1.91 -22.70
CA PRO A 105 31.48 2.52 -21.39
C PRO A 105 30.05 2.53 -20.83
N ARG A 106 29.78 1.63 -19.86
CA ARG A 106 28.55 1.71 -19.06
C ARG A 106 28.58 3.08 -18.40
N LYS A 107 27.66 3.97 -18.80
CA LYS A 107 27.38 5.19 -18.05
C LYS A 107 27.17 4.76 -16.60
N ARG A 108 28.09 5.14 -15.72
CA ARG A 108 27.88 5.06 -14.27
C ARG A 108 26.71 6.01 -14.00
N GLU A 109 25.49 5.48 -13.87
CA GLU A 109 24.46 6.22 -13.16
C GLU A 109 25.06 6.54 -11.78
N PRO A 110 25.14 7.81 -11.38
CA PRO A 110 25.57 8.12 -10.02
C PRO A 110 24.61 7.39 -9.09
N ALA A 111 25.19 6.65 -8.14
CA ALA A 111 24.45 5.98 -7.08
C ALA A 111 23.46 6.99 -6.50
N ARG A 112 22.17 6.79 -6.81
CA ARG A 112 21.11 7.69 -6.37
C ARG A 112 21.17 7.72 -4.85
N ASP A 113 21.33 8.93 -4.32
CA ASP A 113 21.27 9.42 -2.94
C ASP A 113 20.47 8.54 -1.95
N ALA A 114 20.98 7.33 -1.68
CA ALA A 114 20.41 6.42 -0.71
C ALA A 114 20.78 6.94 0.69
N GLY A 115 20.02 7.92 1.17
CA GLY A 115 20.18 8.53 2.49
C GLY A 115 20.14 10.06 2.52
N VAL A 116 19.70 10.72 1.45
CA VAL A 116 19.44 12.17 1.49
C VAL A 116 17.97 12.43 1.83
N ILE A 117 17.72 13.26 2.85
CA ILE A 117 16.40 13.76 3.20
C ILE A 117 16.23 15.12 2.54
N GLU A 118 15.20 15.29 1.71
CA GLU A 118 14.83 16.58 1.12
C GLU A 118 13.68 17.22 1.90
N LEU A 119 13.80 18.52 2.17
CA LEU A 119 12.84 19.31 2.94
C LEU A 119 12.56 20.60 2.19
N GLU A 120 11.30 21.01 2.10
CA GLU A 120 10.91 22.31 1.56
C GLU A 120 10.23 23.13 2.66
N ILE A 121 10.74 24.34 2.90
CA ILE A 121 10.20 25.29 3.88
C ILE A 121 10.09 26.64 3.18
N ASP A 122 8.87 27.19 3.11
CA ASP A 122 8.58 28.50 2.50
C ASP A 122 9.16 28.68 1.08
N GLY A 123 9.11 27.61 0.27
CA GLY A 123 9.62 27.58 -1.11
C GLY A 123 11.14 27.38 -1.22
N ILE A 124 11.84 27.21 -0.09
CA ILE A 124 13.28 26.93 -0.05
C ILE A 124 13.49 25.43 0.14
N ALA A 125 14.15 24.80 -0.83
CA ALA A 125 14.52 23.39 -0.77
C ALA A 125 15.87 23.18 -0.06
N MET A 126 15.89 22.32 0.96
CA MET A 126 17.05 21.90 1.72
C MET A 126 17.27 20.39 1.55
N ARG A 127 18.53 19.98 1.34
CA ARG A 127 18.95 18.57 1.25
C ARG A 127 19.86 18.21 2.41
N VAL A 128 19.54 17.12 3.11
CA VAL A 128 20.28 16.63 4.27
C VAL A 128 20.87 15.26 3.94
N GLY A 129 22.17 15.22 3.69
CA GLY A 129 22.89 13.98 3.42
C GLY A 129 23.14 13.12 4.67
N ARG A 130 23.48 11.86 4.44
CA ARG A 130 23.84 10.91 5.50
C ARG A 130 25.08 11.41 6.25
N GLY A 131 24.96 11.59 7.57
CA GLY A 131 26.03 12.12 8.42
C GLY A 131 25.99 13.63 8.65
N ALA A 132 24.94 14.32 8.21
CA ALA A 132 24.73 15.71 8.56
C ALA A 132 24.63 15.91 10.09
N ASP A 133 25.38 16.88 10.61
CA ASP A 133 25.35 17.22 12.03
C ASP A 133 23.99 17.80 12.43
N SER A 134 23.41 17.26 13.51
CA SER A 134 22.06 17.60 13.94
C SER A 134 21.94 19.05 14.40
N LYS A 135 22.99 19.62 15.00
CA LYS A 135 23.00 21.04 15.42
C LYS A 135 22.95 21.95 14.19
N THR A 136 23.70 21.61 13.16
CA THR A 136 23.72 22.34 11.89
C THR A 136 22.36 22.29 11.20
N VAL A 137 21.74 21.11 11.07
CA VAL A 137 20.39 20.96 10.48
C VAL A 137 19.35 21.77 11.26
N ALA A 138 19.38 21.71 12.59
CA ALA A 138 18.45 22.48 13.43
C ALA A 138 18.68 24.00 13.38
N ALA A 139 19.92 24.45 13.17
CA ALA A 139 20.21 25.87 12.98
C ALA A 139 19.65 26.37 11.65
N VAL A 140 19.82 25.61 10.57
CA VAL A 140 19.29 25.96 9.24
C VAL A 140 17.76 26.01 9.26
N ILE A 141 17.08 25.01 9.85
CA ILE A 141 15.61 25.03 9.98
C ILE A 141 15.13 26.26 10.76
N ARG A 142 15.81 26.63 11.85
CA ARG A 142 15.45 27.82 12.64
C ARG A 142 15.67 29.11 11.86
N ALA A 143 16.75 29.22 11.09
CA ALA A 143 17.01 30.38 10.25
C ALA A 143 15.96 30.53 9.14
N LEU A 144 15.56 29.43 8.50
CA LEU A 144 14.52 29.43 7.47
C LEU A 144 13.17 29.89 8.03
N ARG A 145 12.76 29.40 9.21
CA ARG A 145 11.52 29.83 9.87
C ARG A 145 11.51 31.29 10.34
N ALA A 146 12.67 31.92 10.53
CA ALA A 146 12.76 33.31 10.96
C ALA A 146 12.71 34.31 9.77
N THR A 147 12.76 33.80 8.54
CA THR A 147 12.77 34.60 7.30
C THR A 147 11.40 34.62 6.61
N SER A 148 10.40 33.90 7.17
CA SER A 148 9.01 33.89 6.68
C SER A 148 8.08 34.79 7.49
#